data_AF-A0A4Q5Y3H6-F1
#
_entry.id   AF-A0A4Q5Y3H6-F1
#
_cell.length_a   1.000
_cell.length_b   1.000
_cell.length_c   1.000
_cell.angle_alpha   90.00
_cell.angle_beta   90.00
_cell.angle_gamma   90.00
#
_symmetry.space_group_name_H-M   'P 1'
#
loop_
_entity.id
_entity.type
_entity.pdbx_description
1 polymer ?
#
loop_
_entity_poly.entity_id
_entity_poly.type
_entity_poly.pdbx_seq_one_letter_code
_entity_poly.pdbx_strand_id
1 'polypeptide(L)'
;MQEDHNDHLQEREFDLLIDALITFGERLRGKPYAYGTKNIHLAGGLGLKILHHAISFRHLAVGYALELNGKTFDPQIDFASGVILVRAALETYLTLNHIYITPADEAEYKFRFDAWDYAGYHERLKHFPADPQFQQQYQKESAEMARLEQTLQNDPCFLRLSTGLQEKLLDKG
;
A
#
# COMPACT_ATOMS: atom_id res chain seq x y z
N MET A 1 -3.91 -28.63 27.64
CA MET A 1 -2.74 -27.88 28.17
C MET A 1 -1.63 -27.80 27.12
N GLN A 2 -1.99 -27.53 25.85
CA GLN A 2 -1.07 -27.54 24.71
C GLN A 2 -1.29 -26.32 23.79
N GLU A 3 -2.35 -25.53 24.00
CA GLU A 3 -2.66 -24.27 23.30
C GLU A 3 -1.80 -23.10 23.81
N ASP A 4 -1.59 -22.99 25.12
CA ASP A 4 -0.82 -21.90 25.77
C ASP A 4 0.62 -21.73 25.27
N HIS A 5 1.27 -22.83 24.84
CA HIS A 5 2.67 -22.76 24.40
C HIS A 5 2.82 -22.26 22.94
N ASN A 6 1.76 -22.38 22.13
CA ASN A 6 1.78 -22.04 20.71
C ASN A 6 1.44 -20.56 20.48
N ASP A 7 0.54 -20.00 21.29
CA ASP A 7 0.15 -18.57 21.21
C ASP A 7 1.33 -17.65 21.54
N HIS A 8 2.10 -17.95 22.58
CA HIS A 8 3.29 -17.17 22.95
C HIS A 8 4.43 -17.25 21.93
N LEU A 9 4.48 -18.31 21.12
CA LEU A 9 5.49 -18.46 20.05
C LEU A 9 5.14 -17.56 18.86
N GLN A 10 3.87 -17.51 18.46
CA GLN A 10 3.38 -16.70 17.34
C GLN A 10 3.47 -15.20 17.63
N GLU A 11 3.13 -14.77 18.86
CA GLU A 11 3.30 -13.38 19.28
C GLU A 11 4.77 -12.94 19.21
N ARG A 12 5.67 -13.80 19.69
CA ARG A 12 7.12 -13.53 19.70
C ARG A 12 7.71 -13.47 18.29
N GLU A 13 7.28 -14.34 17.39
CA GLU A 13 7.69 -14.32 15.98
C GLU A 13 7.22 -13.04 15.27
N PHE A 14 5.99 -12.60 15.56
CA PHE A 14 5.46 -11.36 14.99
C PHE A 14 6.17 -10.11 15.53
N ASP A 15 6.49 -10.09 16.82
CA ASP A 15 7.28 -9.02 17.44
C ASP A 15 8.70 -8.96 16.85
N LEU A 16 9.34 -10.10 16.61
CA LEU A 16 10.63 -10.18 15.93
C LEU A 16 10.57 -9.66 14.49
N LEU A 17 9.49 -9.98 13.76
CA LEU A 17 9.26 -9.48 12.41
C LEU A 17 9.10 -7.95 12.40
N ILE A 18 8.29 -7.40 13.31
CA ILE A 18 8.10 -5.95 13.46
C ILE A 18 9.43 -5.26 13.79
N ASP A 19 10.19 -5.79 14.75
CA ASP A 19 11.48 -5.23 15.15
C ASP A 19 12.51 -5.24 14.01
N ALA A 20 12.55 -6.32 13.22
CA ALA A 20 13.38 -6.42 12.03
C ALA A 20 13.00 -5.37 10.98
N LEU A 21 11.70 -5.16 10.74
CA LEU A 21 11.20 -4.16 9.79
C LEU A 21 11.49 -2.72 10.24
N ILE A 22 11.32 -2.42 11.54
CA ILE A 22 11.69 -1.13 12.13
C ILE A 22 13.19 -0.90 11.94
N THR A 23 14.01 -1.86 12.36
CA THR A 23 15.47 -1.78 12.25
C THR A 23 15.93 -1.59 10.81
N PHE A 24 15.29 -2.25 9.85
CA PHE A 24 15.57 -2.09 8.43
C PHE A 24 15.25 -0.67 7.94
N GLY A 25 14.05 -0.15 8.26
CA GLY A 25 13.66 1.22 7.90
C GLY A 25 14.60 2.28 8.50
N GLU A 26 14.97 2.08 9.76
CA GLU A 26 15.91 2.94 10.49
C GLU A 26 17.31 2.98 9.85
N ARG A 27 17.79 1.84 9.35
CA ARG A 27 19.08 1.73 8.64
C ARG A 27 19.10 2.34 7.24
N LEU A 28 17.92 2.57 6.66
CA LEU A 28 17.77 3.23 5.36
C LEU A 28 17.56 4.75 5.48
N ARG A 29 17.19 5.22 6.67
CA ARG A 29 16.96 6.65 6.94
C ARG A 29 18.22 7.48 6.70
N GLY A 30 18.10 8.48 5.82
CA GLY A 30 19.18 9.42 5.50
C GLY A 30 20.22 8.92 4.47
N LYS A 31 20.07 7.71 3.91
CA LYS A 31 20.94 7.26 2.82
C LYS A 31 20.49 7.87 1.48
N PRO A 32 21.37 8.55 0.73
CA PRO A 32 21.02 9.05 -0.60
C PRO A 32 20.76 7.86 -1.53
N TYR A 33 19.62 7.88 -2.20
CA TYR A 33 19.32 6.91 -3.25
C TYR A 33 20.20 7.19 -4.47
N ALA A 34 20.66 6.13 -5.13
CA ALA A 34 21.44 6.27 -6.35
C ALA A 34 20.65 7.09 -7.39
N TYR A 35 21.30 8.12 -7.94
CA TYR A 35 20.73 9.06 -8.89
C TYR A 35 20.26 8.30 -10.14
N GLY A 36 18.95 8.17 -10.35
CA GLY A 36 18.38 7.46 -11.52
C GLY A 36 17.03 6.79 -11.27
N THR A 37 16.77 6.28 -10.05
CA THR A 37 15.48 5.65 -9.72
C THR A 37 14.46 6.70 -9.31
N LYS A 38 13.86 7.37 -10.31
CA LYS A 38 12.69 8.23 -10.09
C LYS A 38 11.66 7.40 -9.30
N ASN A 39 11.11 7.98 -8.23
CA ASN A 39 10.03 7.40 -7.40
C ASN A 39 10.39 6.33 -6.37
N ILE A 40 11.67 6.00 -6.15
CA ILE A 40 12.06 5.01 -5.11
C ILE A 40 11.62 5.38 -3.68
N HIS A 41 11.42 6.67 -3.40
CA HIS A 41 10.88 7.13 -2.12
C HIS A 41 9.44 6.62 -1.87
N LEU A 42 8.66 6.38 -2.93
CA LEU A 42 7.31 5.81 -2.83
C LEU A 42 7.34 4.34 -2.39
N ALA A 43 8.35 3.57 -2.82
CA ALA A 43 8.58 2.22 -2.34
C ALA A 43 8.80 2.20 -0.81
N GLY A 44 9.59 3.15 -0.29
CA GLY A 44 9.74 3.35 1.15
C GLY A 44 8.42 3.68 1.85
N GLY A 45 7.57 4.51 1.23
CA GLY A 45 6.24 4.82 1.73
C GLY A 45 5.31 3.60 1.81
N LEU A 46 5.35 2.71 0.80
CA LEU A 46 4.61 1.44 0.82
C LEU A 46 5.13 0.50 1.93
N GLY A 47 6.45 0.39 2.08
CA GLY A 47 7.08 -0.38 3.16
C GLY A 47 6.65 0.09 4.55
N LEU A 48 6.62 1.41 4.76
CA LEU A 48 6.19 1.99 6.02
C LEU A 48 4.69 1.73 6.30
N LYS A 49 3.83 1.76 5.28
CA LYS A 49 2.41 1.39 5.42
C LYS A 49 2.23 -0.06 5.87
N ILE A 50 2.96 -1.00 5.29
CA ILE A 50 2.94 -2.42 5.70
C ILE A 50 3.30 -2.53 7.19
N LEU A 51 4.37 -1.86 7.61
CA LEU A 51 4.80 -1.83 9.00
C LEU A 51 3.74 -1.24 9.93
N HIS A 52 3.14 -0.10 9.57
CA HIS A 52 2.08 0.50 10.37
C HIS A 52 0.86 -0.42 10.51
N HIS A 53 0.43 -1.10 9.45
CA HIS A 53 -0.65 -2.08 9.53
C HIS A 53 -0.30 -3.25 10.47
N ALA A 54 0.93 -3.76 10.41
CA ALA A 54 1.40 -4.83 11.31
C ALA A 54 1.42 -4.38 12.78
N ILE A 55 1.94 -3.18 13.07
CA ILE A 55 1.97 -2.61 14.43
C ILE A 55 0.53 -2.38 14.94
N SER A 56 -0.34 -1.80 14.12
CA SER A 56 -1.75 -1.59 14.50
C SER A 56 -2.46 -2.90 14.78
N PHE A 57 -2.22 -3.94 13.98
CA PHE A 57 -2.80 -5.27 14.22
C PHE A 57 -2.28 -5.86 15.54
N ARG A 58 -0.97 -5.78 15.79
CA ARG A 58 -0.37 -6.22 17.05
C ARG A 58 -1.02 -5.56 18.26
N HIS A 59 -1.29 -4.26 18.16
CA HIS A 59 -1.96 -3.52 19.22
C HIS A 59 -3.39 -4.00 19.45
N LEU A 60 -4.17 -4.20 18.38
CA LEU A 60 -5.54 -4.71 18.49
C LEU A 60 -5.62 -6.16 18.98
N ALA A 61 -4.60 -6.97 18.70
CA ALA A 61 -4.51 -8.36 19.14
C ALA A 61 -4.40 -8.50 20.68
N VAL A 62 -3.94 -7.46 21.39
CA VAL A 62 -3.94 -7.41 22.86
C VAL A 62 -5.37 -7.36 23.43
N GLY A 63 -6.34 -6.94 22.61
CA GLY A 63 -7.72 -6.77 22.99
C GLY A 63 -7.99 -5.43 23.68
N TYR A 64 -9.27 -5.10 23.80
CA TYR A 64 -9.75 -3.91 24.49
C TYR A 64 -10.74 -4.31 25.60
N ALA A 65 -10.65 -3.63 26.74
CA ALA A 65 -11.68 -3.67 27.77
C ALA A 65 -12.52 -2.40 27.67
N LEU A 66 -13.84 -2.55 27.71
CA LEU A 66 -14.77 -1.42 27.71
C LEU A 66 -15.33 -1.26 29.13
N GLU A 67 -15.23 -0.06 29.68
CA GLU A 67 -15.95 0.31 30.90
C GLU A 67 -17.11 1.24 30.54
N LEU A 68 -18.34 0.81 30.83
CA LEU A 68 -19.53 1.61 30.57
C LEU A 68 -20.47 1.56 31.79
N ASN A 69 -20.80 2.73 32.34
CA ASN A 69 -21.72 2.87 33.48
C ASN A 69 -21.32 2.01 34.69
N GLY A 70 -20.02 1.94 35.00
CA GLY A 70 -19.48 1.15 36.11
C GLY A 70 -19.50 -0.37 35.87
N LYS A 71 -19.76 -0.82 34.64
CA LYS A 71 -19.61 -2.22 34.23
C LYS A 71 -18.36 -2.36 33.35
N THR A 72 -17.47 -3.26 33.74
CA THR A 72 -16.33 -3.68 32.92
C THR A 72 -16.76 -4.87 32.08
N PHE A 73 -16.62 -4.74 30.76
CA PHE A 73 -16.80 -5.84 29.82
C PHE A 73 -15.50 -6.62 29.69
N ASP A 74 -15.60 -7.94 29.58
CA ASP A 74 -14.43 -8.80 29.38
C ASP A 74 -13.63 -8.37 28.16
N PRO A 75 -12.28 -8.40 28.21
CA PRO A 75 -11.44 -8.04 27.08
C PRO A 75 -11.86 -8.78 25.82
N GLN A 76 -12.10 -8.04 24.75
CA GLN A 76 -12.42 -8.60 23.43
C GLN A 76 -11.33 -8.24 22.44
N ILE A 77 -10.98 -9.19 21.57
CA ILE A 77 -10.11 -8.93 20.42
C ILE A 77 -11.00 -8.46 19.27
N ASP A 78 -10.66 -7.31 18.67
CA ASP A 78 -11.32 -6.83 17.47
C ASP A 78 -10.77 -7.55 16.23
N PHE A 79 -11.22 -8.78 16.02
CA PHE A 79 -10.84 -9.58 14.85
C PHE A 79 -11.27 -8.93 13.54
N ALA A 80 -12.38 -8.17 13.52
CA ALA A 80 -12.86 -7.53 12.31
C ALA A 80 -11.88 -6.46 11.82
N SER A 81 -11.46 -5.56 12.73
CA SER A 81 -10.42 -4.58 12.42
C SER A 81 -9.09 -5.25 12.11
N GLY A 82 -8.74 -6.33 12.81
CA GLY A 82 -7.52 -7.08 12.54
C GLY A 82 -7.45 -7.65 11.13
N VAL A 83 -8.54 -8.28 10.64
CA VAL A 83 -8.62 -8.80 9.27
C VAL A 83 -8.44 -7.69 8.23
N ILE A 84 -9.03 -6.52 8.45
CA ILE A 84 -8.87 -5.36 7.56
C ILE A 84 -7.41 -4.92 7.48
N LEU A 85 -6.72 -4.84 8.62
CA LEU A 85 -5.30 -4.45 8.67
C LEU A 85 -4.39 -5.47 7.98
N VAL A 86 -4.62 -6.77 8.20
CA VAL A 86 -3.85 -7.83 7.52
C VAL A 86 -4.05 -7.75 6.02
N ARG A 87 -5.30 -7.59 5.56
CA ARG A 87 -5.60 -7.43 4.13
C ARG A 87 -4.89 -6.20 3.54
N ALA A 88 -4.96 -5.05 4.22
CA ALA A 88 -4.29 -3.83 3.77
C ALA A 88 -2.76 -3.99 3.70
N ALA A 89 -2.16 -4.68 4.67
CA ALA A 89 -0.73 -4.99 4.66
C ALA A 89 -0.35 -5.87 3.46
N LEU A 90 -1.13 -6.92 3.18
CA LEU A 90 -0.91 -7.83 2.05
C LEU A 90 -1.09 -7.13 0.70
N GLU A 91 -2.16 -6.36 0.52
CA GLU A 91 -2.39 -5.60 -0.72
C GLU A 91 -1.27 -4.57 -0.96
N THR A 92 -0.81 -3.91 0.09
CA THR A 92 0.33 -2.97 0.02
C THR A 92 1.63 -3.70 -0.34
N TYR A 93 1.88 -4.88 0.25
CA TYR A 93 3.03 -5.72 -0.09
C TYR A 93 2.99 -6.18 -1.55
N LEU A 94 1.84 -6.68 -2.01
CA LEU A 94 1.67 -7.12 -3.40
C LEU A 94 1.92 -5.97 -4.38
N THR A 95 1.46 -4.76 -4.05
CA THR A 95 1.73 -3.54 -4.83
C THR A 95 3.22 -3.22 -4.87
N LEU A 96 3.89 -3.18 -3.71
CA LEU A 96 5.33 -2.95 -3.61
C LEU A 96 6.13 -3.99 -4.42
N ASN A 97 5.77 -5.27 -4.26
CA ASN A 97 6.43 -6.38 -4.92
C ASN A 97 6.22 -6.37 -6.44
N HIS A 98 4.99 -6.09 -6.88
CA HIS A 98 4.65 -6.00 -8.30
C HIS A 98 5.41 -4.86 -8.99
N ILE A 99 5.46 -3.68 -8.37
CA ILE A 99 6.05 -2.50 -9.00
C ILE A 99 7.58 -2.50 -8.87
N TYR A 100 8.16 -2.84 -7.72
CA TYR A 100 9.57 -2.56 -7.45
C TYR A 100 10.48 -3.79 -7.34
N ILE A 101 9.96 -4.98 -7.06
CA ILE A 101 10.77 -6.17 -6.76
C ILE A 101 10.81 -7.15 -7.92
N THR A 102 9.66 -7.40 -8.56
CA THR A 102 9.50 -8.42 -9.59
C THR A 102 9.55 -7.98 -11.06
N PRO A 103 9.67 -6.68 -11.45
CA PRO A 103 9.92 -6.36 -12.85
C PRO A 103 11.20 -7.03 -13.37
N ALA A 104 11.16 -7.54 -14.61
CA ALA A 104 12.30 -8.19 -15.25
C ALA A 104 13.33 -7.18 -15.77
N ASP A 105 12.88 -5.99 -16.17
CA ASP A 105 13.70 -4.91 -16.70
C ASP A 105 13.13 -3.52 -16.37
N GLU A 106 13.89 -2.47 -16.73
CA GLU A 106 13.52 -1.07 -16.47
C GLU A 106 12.27 -0.64 -17.24
N ALA A 107 12.04 -1.19 -18.44
CA ALA A 107 10.87 -0.86 -19.25
C ALA A 107 9.59 -1.41 -18.59
N GLU A 108 9.64 -2.65 -18.10
CA GLU A 108 8.55 -3.25 -17.35
C GLU A 108 8.31 -2.54 -16.02
N TYR A 109 9.37 -2.16 -15.29
CA TYR A 109 9.25 -1.34 -14.08
C TYR A 109 8.48 -0.05 -14.37
N LYS A 110 8.91 0.70 -15.40
CA LYS A 110 8.31 1.97 -15.77
C LYS A 110 6.84 1.80 -16.15
N PHE A 111 6.52 0.79 -16.96
CA PHE A 111 5.15 0.50 -17.34
C PHE A 111 4.26 0.20 -16.12
N ARG A 112 4.70 -0.71 -15.23
CA ARG A 112 3.94 -1.07 -14.02
C ARG A 112 3.76 0.12 -13.09
N PHE A 113 4.79 0.97 -12.97
CA PHE A 113 4.72 2.19 -12.18
C PHE A 113 3.71 3.18 -12.77
N ASP A 114 3.81 3.49 -14.06
CA ASP A 114 2.92 4.45 -14.73
C ASP A 114 1.47 3.97 -14.71
N ALA A 115 1.22 2.66 -14.85
CA ALA A 115 -0.11 2.07 -14.73
C ALA A 115 -0.68 2.21 -13.31
N TRP A 116 0.15 1.95 -12.28
CA TRP A 116 -0.25 2.15 -10.89
C TRP A 116 -0.55 3.62 -10.55
N ASP A 117 0.26 4.55 -11.04
CA ASP A 117 0.06 5.98 -10.82
C ASP A 117 -1.19 6.48 -11.55
N TYR A 118 -1.40 6.02 -12.80
CA TYR A 118 -2.61 6.27 -13.57
C TYR A 118 -3.87 5.80 -12.82
N ALA A 119 -3.88 4.56 -12.31
CA ALA A 119 -4.97 4.04 -11.50
C ALA A 119 -5.25 4.91 -10.26
N GLY A 120 -4.19 5.42 -9.63
CA GLY A 120 -4.28 6.33 -8.51
C GLY A 120 -4.99 7.65 -8.87
N TYR A 121 -4.65 8.26 -10.01
CA TYR A 121 -5.34 9.46 -10.51
C TYR A 121 -6.78 9.15 -10.91
N HIS A 122 -7.00 8.04 -11.59
CA HIS A 122 -8.32 7.60 -12.03
C HIS A 122 -9.31 7.52 -10.86
N GLU A 123 -8.92 6.88 -9.74
CA GLU A 123 -9.75 6.82 -8.53
C GLU A 123 -10.01 8.20 -7.92
N ARG A 124 -9.00 9.07 -7.81
CA ARG A 124 -9.15 10.40 -7.19
C ARG A 124 -10.03 11.35 -8.01
N LEU A 125 -10.01 11.22 -9.33
CA LEU A 125 -10.72 12.11 -10.25
C LEU A 125 -12.18 11.70 -10.52
N LYS A 126 -12.65 10.57 -9.96
CA LYS A 126 -14.07 10.18 -10.03
C LYS A 126 -15.04 11.22 -9.49
N HIS A 127 -14.56 12.09 -8.60
CA HIS A 127 -15.39 13.10 -7.94
C HIS A 127 -14.82 14.49 -8.14
N PHE A 128 -15.61 15.37 -8.75
CA PHE A 128 -15.24 16.77 -8.89
C PHE A 128 -15.39 17.51 -7.55
N PRO A 129 -14.36 18.23 -7.06
CA PRO A 129 -14.45 18.93 -5.80
C PRO A 129 -15.33 20.18 -5.88
N ALA A 130 -16.23 20.33 -4.91
CA ALA A 130 -17.07 21.52 -4.78
C ALA A 130 -16.28 22.75 -4.32
N ASP A 131 -15.25 22.55 -3.48
CA ASP A 131 -14.42 23.63 -2.95
C ASP A 131 -13.44 24.15 -4.02
N PRO A 132 -13.45 25.46 -4.33
CA PRO A 132 -12.50 26.08 -5.26
C PRO A 132 -11.02 25.82 -4.95
N GLN A 133 -10.65 25.63 -3.67
CA GLN A 133 -9.28 25.34 -3.27
C GLN A 133 -8.78 23.99 -3.83
N PHE A 134 -9.68 23.00 -3.93
CA PHE A 134 -9.33 21.68 -4.45
C PHE A 134 -9.49 21.58 -5.98
N GLN A 135 -10.18 22.53 -6.62
CA GLN A 135 -10.35 22.56 -8.08
C GLN A 135 -9.02 22.76 -8.82
N GLN A 136 -8.10 23.57 -8.28
CA GLN A 136 -6.79 23.73 -8.88
C GLN A 136 -5.97 22.42 -8.84
N GLN A 137 -6.06 21.68 -7.73
CA GLN A 137 -5.43 20.37 -7.62
C GLN A 137 -6.07 19.38 -8.61
N TYR A 138 -7.39 19.33 -8.68
CA TYR A 138 -8.11 18.50 -9.64
C TYR A 138 -7.67 18.75 -11.10
N GLN A 139 -7.50 20.01 -11.51
CA GLN A 139 -7.03 20.34 -12.86
C GLN A 139 -5.61 19.83 -13.12
N LYS A 140 -4.71 19.95 -12.14
CA LYS A 140 -3.33 19.42 -12.24
C LYS A 140 -3.32 17.90 -12.35
N GLU A 141 -4.09 17.23 -11.49
CA GLU A 141 -4.21 15.77 -11.49
C GLU A 141 -4.85 15.25 -12.78
N SER A 142 -5.86 15.95 -13.30
CA SER A 142 -6.51 15.60 -14.57
C SER A 142 -5.56 15.72 -15.76
N ALA A 143 -4.74 16.78 -15.80
CA ALA A 143 -3.72 16.93 -16.83
C ALA A 143 -2.67 15.82 -16.76
N GLU A 144 -2.26 15.43 -15.54
CA GLU A 144 -1.28 14.36 -15.35
C GLU A 144 -1.84 12.99 -15.72
N MET A 145 -3.11 12.72 -15.38
CA MET A 145 -3.81 11.50 -15.81
C MET A 145 -3.83 11.37 -17.34
N ALA A 146 -4.19 12.45 -18.05
CA ALA A 146 -4.21 12.45 -19.51
C ALA A 146 -2.82 12.23 -20.12
N ARG A 147 -1.77 12.81 -19.50
CA ARG A 147 -0.37 12.58 -19.90
C ARG A 147 0.04 11.12 -19.70
N LEU A 148 -0.33 10.51 -18.58
CA LEU A 148 -0.05 9.10 -18.27
C LEU A 148 -0.80 8.18 -19.22
N GLU A 149 -2.06 8.46 -19.53
CA GLU A 149 -2.85 7.69 -20.49
C GLU A 149 -2.17 7.62 -21.86
N GLN A 150 -1.76 8.77 -22.40
CA GLN A 150 -1.02 8.82 -23.67
C GLN A 150 0.32 8.10 -23.58
N THR A 151 1.00 8.17 -22.42
CA THR A 151 2.27 7.45 -22.21
C THR A 151 2.04 5.94 -22.26
N LEU A 152 1.00 5.46 -21.58
CA LEU A 152 0.64 4.05 -21.49
C LEU A 152 0.22 3.50 -22.85
N GLN A 153 -0.64 4.20 -23.59
CA GLN A 153 -1.12 3.77 -24.91
C GLN A 153 0.01 3.58 -25.94
N ASN A 154 1.13 4.31 -25.77
CA ASN A 154 2.30 4.20 -26.63
C ASN A 154 3.38 3.26 -26.07
N ASP A 155 3.18 2.66 -24.90
CA ASP A 155 4.18 1.81 -24.25
C ASP A 155 4.21 0.39 -24.88
N PRO A 156 5.39 -0.16 -25.23
CA PRO A 156 5.50 -1.51 -25.78
C PRO A 156 4.94 -2.61 -24.86
N CYS A 157 4.93 -2.43 -23.54
CA CYS A 157 4.32 -3.37 -22.61
C CYS A 157 2.79 -3.34 -22.72
N PHE A 158 2.20 -2.16 -22.86
CA PHE A 158 0.76 -1.99 -23.06
C PHE A 158 0.29 -2.63 -24.37
N LEU A 159 1.01 -2.38 -25.46
CA LEU A 159 0.67 -2.92 -26.79
C LEU A 159 0.75 -4.46 -26.87
N ARG A 160 1.47 -5.10 -25.94
CA ARG A 160 1.54 -6.57 -25.82
C ARG A 160 0.38 -7.17 -25.02
N LEU A 161 -0.39 -6.37 -24.29
CA LEU A 161 -1.57 -6.84 -23.58
C LEU A 161 -2.68 -7.24 -24.55
N SER A 162 -3.56 -8.15 -24.10
CA SER A 162 -4.79 -8.43 -24.84
C SER A 162 -5.70 -7.20 -24.81
N THR A 163 -6.55 -7.03 -25.83
CA THR A 163 -7.48 -5.89 -25.93
C THR A 163 -8.34 -5.74 -24.67
N GLY A 164 -8.85 -6.85 -24.10
CA GLY A 164 -9.63 -6.80 -22.87
C GLY A 164 -8.84 -6.34 -21.63
N LEU A 165 -7.53 -6.56 -21.59
CA LEU A 165 -6.66 -6.04 -20.52
C LEU A 165 -6.33 -4.56 -20.74
N GLN A 166 -6.13 -4.14 -21.99
CA GLN A 166 -5.95 -2.73 -22.34
C GLN A 166 -7.17 -1.90 -21.94
N GLU A 167 -8.37 -2.35 -22.32
CA GLU A 167 -9.63 -1.71 -21.94
C GLU A 167 -9.80 -1.65 -20.42
N LYS A 168 -9.50 -2.74 -19.72
CA LYS A 168 -9.62 -2.78 -18.25
C LYS A 168 -8.66 -1.80 -17.57
N LEU A 169 -7.43 -1.68 -18.05
CA LEU A 169 -6.43 -0.74 -17.52
C LEU A 169 -6.90 0.70 -17.72
N LEU A 170 -7.43 1.04 -18.90
CA LEU A 170 -7.90 2.39 -19.18
C LEU A 170 -9.25 2.74 -18.51
N ASP A 171 -10.14 1.77 -18.29
CA ASP A 171 -11.46 1.99 -17.66
C ASP A 171 -11.40 2.01 -16.12
N LYS A 172 -10.43 1.32 -15.52
CA LYS A 172 -10.39 1.11 -14.06
C LYS A 172 -9.09 1.53 -13.39
N GLY A 173 -8.03 1.74 -14.16
CA GLY A 173 -6.67 1.72 -13.64
C GLY A 173 -6.12 0.30 -13.59
#